data_AF-A0A3D2SY88-F1
#
_entry.id   AF-A0A3D2SY88-F1
#
_cell.length_a   1.000
_cell.length_b   1.000
_cell.length_c   1.000
_cell.angle_alpha   90.00
_cell.angle_beta   90.00
_cell.angle_gamma   90.00
#
_symmetry.space_group_name_H-M   'P 1'
#
loop_
_entity.id
_entity.type
_entity.pdbx_description
1 polymer ?
#
loop_
_entity_poly.entity_id
_entity_poly.type
_entity_poly.pdbx_seq_one_letter_code
_entity_poly.pdbx_strand_id
1 'polypeptide(L)'
;MLPANVGAQELLDPPLVILTDVPFELTLQGASQTSTQYEVRSATGLILAEGTILPQGVSVVTGLEIGSIEQLPLQVLIGDRSDELEPTL
;
A
#
# COMPACT_ATOMS: atom_id res chain seq x y z
N MET A 1 -48.48 1.60 -29.78
CA MET A 1 -47.24 2.15 -29.18
C MET A 1 -46.94 1.33 -27.95
N LEU A 2 -45.83 0.59 -27.94
CA LEU A 2 -45.36 -0.19 -26.79
C LEU A 2 -44.33 0.67 -26.02
N PRO A 3 -44.29 0.62 -24.68
CA PRO A 3 -43.37 1.46 -23.92
C PRO A 3 -41.94 0.94 -24.14
N ALA A 4 -41.01 1.88 -24.33
CA ALA A 4 -39.59 1.57 -24.42
C ALA A 4 -39.16 0.88 -23.12
N ASN A 5 -38.73 -0.37 -23.24
CA ASN A 5 -37.94 -1.03 -22.21
C ASN A 5 -36.72 -0.12 -22.00
N VAL A 6 -36.69 0.59 -20.88
CA VAL A 6 -35.51 1.28 -20.40
C VAL A 6 -34.53 0.16 -20.05
N GLY A 7 -33.70 -0.23 -21.01
CA GLY A 7 -32.58 -1.11 -20.76
C GLY A 7 -31.72 -0.43 -19.71
N ALA A 8 -31.68 -0.99 -18.50
CA ALA A 8 -30.59 -0.72 -17.58
C ALA A 8 -29.32 -0.97 -18.39
N GLN A 9 -28.51 0.06 -18.60
CA GLN A 9 -27.26 -0.08 -19.33
C GLN A 9 -26.43 -1.10 -18.56
N GLU A 10 -26.21 -2.27 -19.18
CA GLU A 10 -25.39 -3.32 -18.61
C GLU A 10 -23.97 -2.75 -18.49
N LEU A 11 -23.50 -2.60 -17.25
CA LEU A 11 -22.16 -2.11 -16.99
C LEU A 11 -21.18 -3.21 -17.42
N LEU A 12 -20.53 -3.03 -18.58
CA LEU A 12 -19.65 -4.04 -19.16
C LEU A 12 -18.44 -4.35 -18.27
N ASP A 13 -17.95 -3.35 -17.54
CA ASP A 13 -16.87 -3.48 -16.58
C ASP A 13 -17.31 -2.89 -15.23
N PRO A 14 -17.04 -3.56 -14.10
CA PRO A 14 -17.31 -3.01 -12.79
C PRO A 14 -16.53 -1.69 -12.59
N PRO A 15 -17.08 -0.72 -11.84
CA PRO A 15 -16.36 0.52 -11.56
C PRO A 15 -15.11 0.20 -10.73
N LEU A 16 -13.96 0.70 -11.16
CA LEU A 16 -12.70 0.56 -10.45
C LEU A 16 -12.49 1.79 -9.55
N VAL A 17 -12.33 1.58 -8.25
CA VAL A 17 -11.87 2.62 -7.33
C VAL A 17 -10.35 2.62 -7.36
N ILE A 18 -9.76 3.68 -7.89
CA ILE A 18 -8.30 3.91 -7.85
C ILE A 18 -8.08 4.98 -6.78
N LEU A 19 -7.55 4.58 -5.62
CA LEU A 19 -7.12 5.51 -4.59
C LEU A 19 -5.77 6.11 -5.01
N THR A 20 -5.80 7.23 -5.72
CA THR A 20 -4.60 8.04 -5.99
C THR A 20 -4.49 9.10 -4.91
N ASP A 21 -3.29 9.27 -4.34
CA ASP A 21 -2.93 10.37 -3.43
C ASP A 21 -3.69 10.41 -2.09
N VAL A 22 -4.21 9.26 -1.64
CA VAL A 22 -4.71 9.12 -0.26
C VAL A 22 -3.53 8.69 0.63
N PRO A 23 -3.08 9.54 1.57
CA PRO A 23 -2.00 9.15 2.46
C PRO A 23 -2.46 8.02 3.38
N PHE A 24 -1.61 7.02 3.55
CA PHE A 24 -1.82 5.91 4.49
C PHE A 24 -0.66 5.81 5.48
N GLU A 25 -0.88 4.96 6.49
CA GLU A 25 0.09 4.67 7.54
C GLU A 25 0.51 3.20 7.51
N LEU A 26 1.78 2.93 7.82
CA LEU A 26 2.28 1.58 8.08
C LEU A 26 2.78 1.50 9.52
N THR A 27 2.35 0.46 10.23
CA THR A 27 2.87 0.13 11.57
C THR A 27 3.90 -0.98 11.43
N LEU A 28 5.14 -0.70 11.81
CA LEU A 28 6.25 -1.65 11.76
C LEU A 28 6.64 -2.05 13.18
N GLN A 29 6.66 -3.36 13.45
CA GLN A 29 7.04 -3.91 14.75
C GLN A 29 8.47 -4.45 14.69
N GLY A 30 9.34 -3.90 15.53
CA GLY A 30 10.67 -4.45 15.75
C GLY A 30 10.58 -5.69 16.62
N ALA A 31 11.15 -6.80 16.16
CA ALA A 31 11.27 -8.04 16.95
C ALA A 31 12.69 -8.24 17.52
N SER A 32 13.67 -7.45 17.04
CA SER A 32 15.08 -7.57 17.45
C SER A 32 15.34 -6.92 18.82
N GLN A 33 16.38 -7.40 19.49
CA GLN A 33 16.96 -6.80 20.71
C GLN A 33 17.88 -5.61 20.39
N THR A 34 18.17 -5.36 19.11
CA THR A 34 18.90 -4.19 18.62
C THR A 34 18.00 -3.35 17.73
N SER A 35 18.38 -2.09 17.51
CA SER A 35 17.72 -1.27 16.49
C SER A 35 17.92 -1.88 15.11
N THR A 36 16.90 -1.80 14.27
CA THR A 36 16.91 -2.37 12.91
C THR A 36 16.45 -1.32 11.91
N GLN A 37 17.19 -1.16 10.81
CA GLN A 37 16.78 -0.28 9.73
C GLN A 37 15.59 -0.87 8.98
N TYR A 38 14.69 0.00 8.52
CA TYR A 38 13.62 -0.39 7.62
C TYR A 38 13.63 0.47 6.36
N GLU A 39 13.09 -0.10 5.30
CA GLU A 39 12.83 0.58 4.04
C GLU A 39 11.50 0.12 3.45
N VAL A 40 10.69 1.05 2.96
CA VAL A 40 9.44 0.79 2.25
C VAL A 40 9.62 1.22 0.81
N ARG A 41 9.52 0.29 -0.12
CA ARG A 41 9.66 0.50 -1.57
C ARG A 41 8.35 0.18 -2.30
N SER A 42 8.09 0.89 -3.39
CA SER A 42 7.07 0.50 -4.37
C SER A 42 7.56 -0.65 -5.25
N ALA A 43 6.64 -1.31 -5.97
CA ALA A 43 6.99 -2.28 -7.03
C ALA A 43 7.82 -1.66 -8.17
N THR A 44 7.72 -0.34 -8.38
CA THR A 44 8.56 0.39 -9.36
C THR A 44 9.97 0.71 -8.83
N GLY A 45 10.26 0.37 -7.57
CA GLY A 45 11.55 0.62 -6.91
C GLY A 45 11.69 2.00 -6.28
N LEU A 46 10.63 2.82 -6.24
CA LEU A 46 10.61 4.10 -5.54
C LEU A 46 10.65 3.86 -4.03
N ILE A 47 11.56 4.55 -3.33
CA ILE A 47 11.61 4.54 -1.87
C ILE A 47 10.54 5.50 -1.36
N LEU A 48 9.55 4.97 -0.65
CA LEU A 48 8.47 5.74 -0.05
C LEU A 48 8.83 6.20 1.37
N ALA A 49 9.56 5.38 2.12
CA ALA A 49 10.08 5.74 3.44
C ALA A 49 11.27 4.88 3.83
N GLU A 50 12.12 5.44 4.69
CA GLU A 50 13.23 4.72 5.33
C GLU A 50 13.36 5.21 6.78
N GLY A 51 13.94 4.37 7.65
CA GLY A 51 14.15 4.77 9.03
C GLY A 51 14.73 3.67 9.89
N THR A 52 14.57 3.80 11.20
CA THR A 52 15.07 2.84 12.19
C THR A 52 13.98 2.50 13.19
N ILE A 53 13.74 1.20 13.38
CA ILE A 53 12.90 0.67 14.44
C ILE A 53 13.77 0.43 15.66
N LEU A 54 13.37 0.96 16.83
CA LEU A 54 14.07 0.72 18.09
C LEU A 54 13.88 -0.74 18.57
N PRO A 55 14.76 -1.25 19.47
CA PRO A 55 14.65 -2.61 20.00
C PRO A 55 13.27 -2.88 20.59
N GLN A 56 12.62 -3.96 20.15
CA GLN A 56 11.27 -4.35 20.58
C GLN A 56 10.20 -3.23 20.44
N GLY A 57 10.49 -2.19 19.65
CA GLY A 57 9.65 -1.00 19.51
C GLY A 57 8.66 -1.09 18.36
N VAL A 58 7.75 -0.12 18.35
CA VAL A 58 6.83 0.14 17.24
C VAL A 58 7.28 1.41 16.53
N SER A 59 7.37 1.37 15.20
CA SER A 59 7.53 2.56 14.36
C SER A 59 6.25 2.77 13.55
N VAL A 60 5.69 3.97 13.59
CA VAL A 60 4.54 4.36 12.77
C VAL A 60 5.05 5.26 11.65
N VAL A 61 4.90 4.80 10.41
CA VAL A 61 5.30 5.51 9.20
C VAL A 61 4.06 6.15 8.62
N THR A 62 4.01 7.47 8.58
CA THR A 62 2.83 8.25 8.17
C THR A 62 3.06 9.00 6.87
N GLY A 63 2.00 9.31 6.14
CA GLY A 63 2.07 10.13 4.93
C GLY A 63 2.67 9.39 3.74
N LEU A 64 2.54 8.06 3.72
CA LEU A 64 2.91 7.26 2.57
C LEU A 64 1.86 7.47 1.49
N GLU A 65 2.30 7.74 0.27
CA GLU A 65 1.43 7.99 -0.87
C GLU A 65 1.82 7.10 -2.05
N ILE A 66 0.81 6.59 -2.75
CA ILE A 66 0.95 5.92 -4.04
C ILE A 66 0.12 6.70 -5.06
N GLY A 67 0.73 7.00 -6.19
CA GLY A 67 0.10 7.69 -7.32
C GLY A 67 -0.47 6.74 -8.37
N SER A 68 -0.14 5.44 -8.34
CA SER A 68 -0.68 4.46 -9.28
C SER A 68 -0.66 3.02 -8.75
N ILE A 69 -1.51 2.16 -9.33
CA ILE A 69 -1.56 0.73 -9.00
C ILE A 69 -0.26 0.00 -9.38
N GLU A 70 0.50 0.50 -10.35
CA GLU A 70 1.78 -0.07 -10.77
C GLU A 70 2.86 0.04 -9.70
N GLN A 71 2.65 0.90 -8.69
CA GLN A 71 3.53 1.02 -7.52
C GLN A 71 3.28 -0.08 -6.47
N LEU A 72 2.29 -0.94 -6.67
CA LEU A 72 1.95 -2.06 -5.80
C LEU A 72 2.39 -3.42 -6.42
N PRO A 73 2.62 -4.46 -5.60
CA PRO A 73 2.60 -4.44 -4.13
C PRO A 73 3.76 -3.64 -3.54
N LEU A 74 3.61 -3.22 -2.28
CA LEU A 74 4.71 -2.57 -1.57
C LEU A 74 5.67 -3.64 -1.06
N GLN A 75 6.96 -3.33 -1.08
CA GLN A 75 7.99 -4.15 -0.47
C GLN A 75 8.49 -3.48 0.80
N VAL A 76 8.40 -4.17 1.92
CA VAL A 76 8.91 -3.70 3.21
C VAL A 76 10.10 -4.53 3.61
N LEU A 77 11.25 -3.87 3.67
CA LEU A 77 12.51 -4.45 4.13
C LEU A 77 12.73 -4.03 5.58
N ILE A 78 13.01 -4.99 6.45
CA ILE A 78 13.36 -4.78 7.86
C ILE A 78 14.58 -5.63 8.17
N GLY A 79 15.75 -5.00 8.24
CA GLY A 79 17.02 -5.73 8.36
C GLY A 79 17.26 -6.63 7.14
N ASP A 80 17.36 -7.93 7.37
CA ASP A 80 17.53 -8.96 6.34
C ASP A 80 16.21 -9.59 5.86
N ARG A 81 15.08 -9.20 6.46
CA ARG A 81 13.76 -9.70 6.11
C ARG A 81 13.10 -8.76 5.09
N SER A 82 12.41 -9.37 4.12
CA SER A 82 11.57 -8.68 3.15
C SER A 82 10.18 -9.31 3.16
N ASP A 83 9.15 -8.49 3.30
CA ASP A 83 7.74 -8.90 3.16
C ASP A 83 7.06 -8.05 2.08
N GLU A 84 6.20 -8.66 1.29
CA GLU A 84 5.33 -7.96 0.33
C GLU A 84 4.00 -7.64 1.00
N LEU A 85 3.54 -6.41 0.81
CA LEU A 85 2.26 -5.89 1.27
C LEU A 85 1.35 -5.72 0.07
N GLU A 86 0.44 -6.68 -0.07
CA GLU A 86 -0.67 -6.60 -1.00
C GLU A 86 -1.69 -5.56 -0.52
N PRO A 87 -2.25 -4.73 -1.41
CA PRO A 87 -3.38 -3.89 -1.05
C PRO A 87 -4.54 -4.78 -0.59
N THR A 88 -5.00 -4.56 0.65
CA THR A 88 -6.25 -5.14 1.13
C THR A 88 -7.38 -4.18 0.76
N LEU A 89 -8.39 -4.68 0.04
CA LEU A 89 -9.59 -3.94 -0.34
C LEU A 89 -10.54 -3.76 0.84
#